data_AF-A0A932PAJ1-F1
#
_entry.id   AF-A0A932PAJ1-F1
#
_cell.length_a   1.000
_cell.length_b   1.000
_cell.length_c   1.000
_cell.angle_alpha   90.00
_cell.angle_beta   90.00
_cell.angle_gamma   90.00
#
_symmetry.space_group_name_H-M   'P 1'
#
loop_
_entity.id
_entity.type
_entity.pdbx_description
1 polymer ?
#
loop_
_entity_poly.entity_id
_entity_poly.type
_entity_poly.pdbx_seq_one_letter_code
_entity_poly.pdbx_strand_id
1 'polypeptide(L)'
;MRQRIPLAVQLWIDRASGNRFLLPVKRGPDTSLPERLLLPYWHDATVPAWSQDGAQIERGAQWYGGPHRERMMSGFGPYALTRLAIETGGDFTIFDQRGNDSPFRLDAMRPYQPDYGSAAEYLRSLTYSRLRQAVSAAVMLTYQNVIERPPTMEFVVGRSDEYPYDVVRYFLTPVDFRDELENRLVDEQRRAAAALRTIDQALAKFRDGDMEAEYRRERSPRWRAWYDLTRGRLLANHVRYLEYGVVCSLIQQAGGLRPETNRLILHPSPNLRTDSVSVKMAQEAKRLLTRCVKENPDTPWAYLAQWELDQPLGIAIEQAVIPRPANTLRAPAVPAVGGSQRVNLPRL
;
A
#
# COMPACT_ATOMS: atom_id res chain seq x y z
N MET A 1 -4.32 -22.22 -4.46
CA MET A 1 -4.14 -20.77 -4.24
C MET A 1 -2.80 -20.54 -3.56
N ARG A 2 -1.81 -19.94 -4.23
CA ARG A 2 -0.54 -19.55 -3.59
C ARG A 2 -0.82 -18.32 -2.72
N GLN A 3 -0.73 -18.45 -1.40
CA GLN A 3 -0.70 -17.30 -0.50
C GLN A 3 0.50 -16.43 -0.89
N ARG A 4 0.24 -15.28 -1.53
CA ARG A 4 1.27 -14.27 -1.80
C ARG A 4 1.38 -13.42 -0.54
N ILE A 5 2.45 -13.66 0.21
CA ILE A 5 2.79 -13.00 1.46
C ILE A 5 3.47 -11.66 1.11
N PRO A 6 3.38 -10.60 1.92
CA PRO A 6 4.20 -9.41 1.74
C PRO A 6 5.68 -9.75 1.86
N LEU A 7 6.48 -9.21 0.96
CA LEU A 7 7.87 -9.61 0.78
C LEU A 7 8.74 -8.37 0.95
N ALA A 8 9.83 -8.50 1.72
CA ALA A 8 11.02 -7.69 1.44
C ALA A 8 11.56 -8.07 0.06
N VAL A 9 12.58 -7.38 -0.41
CA VAL A 9 12.99 -7.51 -1.80
C VAL A 9 14.51 -7.64 -1.94
N GLN A 10 14.95 -8.59 -2.75
CA GLN A 10 16.31 -8.74 -3.25
C GLN A 10 16.42 -8.07 -4.60
N LEU A 11 17.39 -7.19 -4.76
CA LEU A 11 17.71 -6.63 -6.06
C LEU A 11 18.34 -7.69 -6.96
N TRP A 12 17.69 -8.01 -8.07
CA TRP A 12 18.25 -8.73 -9.20
C TRP A 12 18.50 -7.73 -10.34
N ILE A 13 19.65 -7.80 -10.98
CA ILE A 13 19.94 -6.99 -12.16
C ILE A 13 19.93 -7.93 -13.35
N ASP A 14 19.00 -7.70 -14.27
CA ASP A 14 19.01 -8.40 -15.54
C ASP A 14 20.26 -7.99 -16.32
N ARG A 15 21.14 -8.95 -16.61
CA ARG A 15 22.39 -8.68 -17.33
C ARG A 15 22.14 -8.27 -18.78
N ALA A 16 21.01 -8.65 -19.38
CA ALA A 16 20.71 -8.34 -20.78
C ALA A 16 20.12 -6.92 -20.93
N SER A 17 19.16 -6.54 -20.10
CA SER A 17 18.50 -5.23 -20.18
C SER A 17 19.08 -4.16 -19.27
N GLY A 18 19.92 -4.53 -18.29
CA GLY A 18 20.42 -3.61 -17.25
C GLY A 18 19.35 -3.19 -16.23
N ASN A 19 18.12 -3.71 -16.37
CA ASN A 19 17.01 -3.39 -15.49
C ASN A 19 17.23 -4.01 -14.12
N ARG A 20 16.92 -3.25 -13.07
CA ARG A 20 17.04 -3.69 -11.68
C ARG A 20 15.64 -4.06 -11.17
N PHE A 21 15.44 -5.33 -10.84
CA PHE A 21 14.21 -5.90 -10.31
C PHE A 21 14.35 -6.19 -8.83
N LEU A 22 13.26 -6.07 -8.08
CA LEU A 22 13.15 -6.34 -6.67
C LEU A 22 12.36 -7.64 -6.51
N LEU A 23 13.11 -8.74 -6.42
CA LEU A 23 12.56 -10.07 -6.23
C LEU A 23 12.15 -10.26 -4.78
N PRO A 24 11.00 -10.87 -4.51
CA PRO A 24 10.53 -11.05 -3.16
C PRO A 24 11.40 -11.98 -2.30
N VAL A 25 11.75 -11.52 -1.10
CA VAL A 25 12.39 -12.27 0.00
C VAL A 25 11.58 -12.04 1.28
N LYS A 26 11.34 -13.09 2.07
CA LYS A 26 10.68 -12.94 3.37
C LYS A 26 11.64 -12.33 4.39
N ARG A 27 11.68 -11.00 4.53
CA ARG A 27 12.36 -10.32 5.66
C ARG A 27 11.37 -9.36 6.30
N GLY A 28 11.23 -9.46 7.61
CA GLY A 28 10.20 -8.76 8.36
C GLY A 28 10.12 -9.36 9.76
N PRO A 29 9.42 -8.71 10.70
CA PRO A 29 9.18 -9.27 12.03
C PRO A 29 8.13 -10.41 11.97
N ASP A 30 8.12 -11.17 10.87
CA ASP A 30 7.13 -12.20 10.59
C ASP A 30 7.48 -13.48 11.35
N THR A 31 6.44 -14.17 11.81
CA THR A 31 6.56 -15.48 12.44
C THR A 31 6.26 -16.57 11.41
N SER A 32 6.03 -17.80 11.88
CA SER A 32 5.59 -18.92 11.05
C SER A 32 4.30 -18.64 10.24
N LEU A 33 3.48 -17.66 10.66
CA LEU A 33 2.25 -17.24 9.98
C LEU A 33 2.23 -15.72 9.78
N PRO A 34 1.44 -15.21 8.81
CA PRO A 34 1.34 -13.76 8.58
C PRO A 34 0.71 -13.03 9.78
N GLU A 35 1.35 -11.93 10.18
CA GLU A 35 0.83 -11.01 11.21
C GLU A 35 0.60 -9.59 10.67
N ARG A 36 1.16 -9.30 9.48
CA ARG A 36 0.98 -8.01 8.83
C ARG A 36 -0.31 -7.98 8.03
N LEU A 37 -1.16 -6.99 8.34
CA LEU A 37 -2.38 -6.69 7.58
C LEU A 37 -2.06 -6.40 6.10
N LEU A 38 -2.76 -7.08 5.20
CA LEU A 38 -2.66 -6.87 3.75
C LEU A 38 -3.73 -5.88 3.28
N LEU A 39 -3.43 -4.60 3.42
CA LEU A 39 -4.31 -3.51 3.02
C LEU A 39 -3.50 -2.38 2.40
N PRO A 40 -3.82 -1.91 1.17
CA PRO A 40 -3.09 -0.85 0.52
C PRO A 40 -3.27 0.50 1.24
N TYR A 41 -2.25 1.35 1.21
CA TYR A 41 -2.39 2.76 1.61
C TYR A 41 -2.96 3.56 0.44
N TRP A 42 -3.90 4.47 0.64
CA TRP A 42 -4.60 5.11 -0.48
C TRP A 42 -3.77 6.11 -1.29
N HIS A 43 -2.68 6.61 -0.71
CA HIS A 43 -1.87 7.68 -1.29
C HIS A 43 -0.44 7.20 -1.43
N ASP A 44 0.21 7.53 -2.55
CA ASP A 44 1.63 7.26 -2.73
C ASP A 44 2.45 7.91 -1.62
N ALA A 45 3.56 7.27 -1.24
CA ALA A 45 4.49 7.87 -0.30
C ALA A 45 5.07 9.16 -0.90
N THR A 46 4.88 10.31 -0.25
CA THR A 46 5.59 11.55 -0.56
C THR A 46 7.02 11.42 -0.07
N VAL A 47 7.85 10.80 -0.89
CA VAL A 47 9.29 10.74 -0.70
C VAL A 47 10.00 11.62 -1.72
N PRO A 48 11.20 12.14 -1.41
CA PRO A 48 12.02 12.80 -2.41
C PRO A 48 12.34 11.86 -3.59
N ALA A 49 12.30 12.37 -4.82
CA ALA A 49 12.50 11.57 -6.05
C ALA A 49 13.80 10.74 -6.05
N TRP A 50 14.85 11.20 -5.37
CA TRP A 50 16.13 10.48 -5.24
C TRP A 50 16.07 9.24 -4.33
N SER A 51 15.06 9.09 -3.48
CA SER A 51 14.86 7.80 -2.79
C SER A 51 14.22 6.77 -3.72
N GLN A 52 13.49 7.20 -4.76
CA GLN A 52 12.79 6.34 -5.72
C GLN A 52 13.74 5.59 -6.68
N ASP A 53 15.06 5.81 -6.59
CA ASP A 53 16.02 5.34 -7.58
C ASP A 53 16.01 3.82 -7.79
N GLY A 54 15.42 3.44 -8.93
CA GLY A 54 16.01 2.49 -9.88
C GLY A 54 15.62 1.03 -9.80
N ALA A 55 14.84 0.60 -8.81
CA ALA A 55 14.53 -0.82 -8.63
C ALA A 55 13.02 -1.11 -8.76
N GLN A 56 12.64 -1.82 -9.83
CA GLN A 56 11.27 -2.19 -10.16
C GLN A 56 10.81 -3.36 -9.30
N ILE A 57 9.63 -3.29 -8.69
CA ILE A 57 9.01 -4.44 -8.00
C ILE A 57 8.60 -5.50 -9.04
N GLU A 58 8.78 -6.78 -8.72
CA GLU A 58 8.37 -7.89 -9.60
C GLU A 58 6.91 -7.72 -10.06
N ARG A 59 6.67 -7.96 -11.35
CA ARG A 59 5.34 -7.93 -11.96
C ARG A 59 4.38 -8.84 -11.18
N GLY A 60 3.27 -8.27 -10.68
CA GLY A 60 2.26 -8.99 -9.90
C GLY A 60 2.46 -9.02 -8.39
N ALA A 61 3.40 -8.23 -7.85
CA ALA A 61 3.43 -7.89 -6.43
C ALA A 61 2.22 -7.02 -6.04
N GLN A 62 1.69 -7.23 -4.84
CA GLN A 62 0.55 -6.47 -4.33
C GLN A 62 1.01 -5.08 -3.87
N TRP A 63 0.32 -4.05 -4.33
CA TRP A 63 0.67 -2.67 -4.02
C TRP A 63 0.40 -2.35 -2.54
N TYR A 64 1.45 -1.94 -1.83
CA TYR A 64 1.36 -1.58 -0.41
C TYR A 64 1.66 -0.08 -0.19
N GLY A 65 1.20 0.77 -1.12
CA GLY A 65 1.42 2.21 -1.06
C GLY A 65 2.76 2.68 -1.63
N GLY A 66 3.34 1.90 -2.54
CA GLY A 66 4.50 2.26 -3.36
C GLY A 66 5.83 1.61 -2.94
N PRO A 67 6.88 1.75 -3.78
CA PRO A 67 8.16 1.07 -3.61
C PRO A 67 8.83 1.25 -2.25
N HIS A 68 8.71 2.41 -1.61
CA HIS A 68 9.33 2.64 -0.30
C HIS A 68 8.67 1.88 0.83
N ARG A 69 7.34 1.77 0.79
CA ARG A 69 6.59 1.06 1.83
C ARG A 69 6.80 -0.45 1.72
N GLU A 70 7.00 -0.92 0.51
CA GLU A 70 7.32 -2.32 0.20
C GLU A 70 8.77 -2.68 0.58
N ARG A 71 9.68 -1.70 0.61
CA ARG A 71 11.09 -1.86 0.99
C ARG A 71 11.39 -1.68 2.49
N MET A 72 10.42 -1.38 3.35
CA MET A 72 10.69 -1.16 4.78
C MET A 72 11.14 -2.45 5.47
N MET A 73 12.41 -2.49 5.90
CA MET A 73 13.03 -3.62 6.57
C MET A 73 13.02 -3.42 8.08
N SER A 74 12.55 -4.41 8.85
CA SER A 74 12.57 -4.36 10.32
C SER A 74 13.96 -4.56 10.95
N GLY A 75 14.94 -5.00 10.14
CA GLY A 75 16.27 -5.39 10.62
C GLY A 75 16.35 -6.84 11.08
N PHE A 76 15.22 -7.56 11.20
CA PHE A 76 15.24 -8.99 11.48
C PHE A 76 15.46 -9.83 10.23
N GLY A 77 16.19 -10.93 10.41
CA GLY A 77 16.40 -11.91 9.35
C GLY A 77 15.14 -12.71 9.01
N PRO A 78 15.11 -13.40 7.86
CA PRO A 78 14.00 -14.27 7.48
C PRO A 78 13.69 -15.32 8.55
N TYR A 79 12.42 -15.46 8.95
CA TYR A 79 11.99 -16.43 9.98
C TYR A 79 12.63 -17.82 9.79
N ALA A 80 12.59 -18.37 8.57
CA ALA A 80 13.08 -19.72 8.30
C ALA A 80 14.60 -19.86 8.49
N LEU A 81 15.38 -18.86 8.06
CA LEU A 81 16.84 -18.86 8.23
C LEU A 81 17.23 -18.60 9.68
N THR A 82 16.57 -17.64 10.33
CA THR A 82 16.79 -17.34 11.74
C THR A 82 16.48 -18.54 12.62
N ARG A 83 15.36 -19.23 12.37
CA ARG A 83 15.00 -20.43 13.10
C ARG A 83 15.99 -21.57 12.84
N LEU A 84 16.39 -21.80 11.58
CA LEU A 84 17.39 -22.82 11.26
C LEU A 84 18.72 -22.57 12.00
N ALA A 85 19.18 -21.33 12.05
CA ALA A 85 20.37 -20.93 12.79
C ALA A 85 20.22 -21.17 14.31
N ILE A 86 19.08 -20.79 14.89
CA ILE A 86 18.78 -21.03 16.31
C ILE A 86 18.79 -22.53 16.64
N GLU A 87 18.17 -23.36 15.79
CA GLU A 87 18.00 -24.79 16.04
C GLU A 87 19.29 -25.59 15.80
N THR A 88 20.15 -25.15 14.89
CA THR A 88 21.40 -25.85 14.54
C THR A 88 22.64 -25.29 15.26
N GLY A 89 22.53 -24.11 15.88
CA GLY A 89 23.67 -23.36 16.40
C GLY A 89 24.56 -22.74 15.32
N GLY A 90 24.13 -22.79 14.06
CA GLY A 90 24.82 -22.15 12.94
C GLY A 90 24.57 -20.65 12.88
N ASP A 91 25.33 -19.97 12.03
CA ASP A 91 25.18 -18.56 11.72
C ASP A 91 24.92 -18.34 10.22
N PHE A 92 24.31 -17.20 9.91
CA PHE A 92 24.18 -16.74 8.53
C PHE A 92 24.37 -15.23 8.48
N THR A 93 24.97 -14.76 7.40
CA THR A 93 25.18 -13.32 7.18
C THR A 93 24.19 -12.82 6.14
N ILE A 94 23.53 -11.72 6.46
CA ILE A 94 22.72 -10.96 5.50
C ILE A 94 23.60 -9.85 4.94
N PHE A 95 23.81 -9.88 3.61
CA PHE A 95 24.43 -8.77 2.89
C PHE A 95 23.34 -7.85 2.36
N ASP A 96 23.11 -6.74 3.05
CA ASP A 96 22.26 -5.67 2.55
C ASP A 96 23.04 -4.80 1.56
N GLN A 97 22.39 -4.45 0.46
CA GLN A 97 22.94 -3.48 -0.49
C GLN A 97 22.77 -2.07 0.08
N ARG A 98 23.66 -1.14 -0.30
CA ARG A 98 23.53 0.28 0.06
C ARG A 98 22.12 0.79 -0.25
N GLY A 99 21.42 1.28 0.77
CA GLY A 99 20.05 1.79 0.66
C GLY A 99 18.93 0.78 1.00
N ASN A 100 19.28 -0.49 1.25
CA ASN A 100 18.37 -1.52 1.79
C ASN A 100 18.58 -1.78 3.30
N ASP A 101 19.45 -0.99 3.94
CA ASP A 101 19.70 -1.10 5.36
C ASP A 101 18.41 -0.80 6.14
N SER A 102 18.16 -1.57 7.20
CA SER A 102 17.07 -1.24 8.11
C SER A 102 17.35 0.11 8.77
N PRO A 103 16.41 1.07 8.76
CA PRO A 103 16.59 2.33 9.47
C PRO A 103 16.47 2.15 11.00
N PHE A 104 16.13 0.94 11.47
CA PHE A 104 15.83 0.68 12.88
C PHE A 104 17.03 0.09 13.62
N ARG A 105 17.25 0.56 14.85
CA ARG A 105 18.30 0.03 15.72
C ARG A 105 17.89 -1.33 16.28
N LEU A 106 18.71 -2.37 16.06
CA LEU A 106 18.42 -3.72 16.51
C LEU A 106 18.23 -3.83 18.04
N ASP A 107 18.99 -3.08 18.83
CA ASP A 107 18.83 -3.05 20.29
C ASP A 107 17.43 -2.59 20.72
N ALA A 108 16.91 -1.55 20.06
CA ALA A 108 15.57 -1.02 20.30
C ALA A 108 14.48 -1.98 19.77
N MET A 109 14.78 -2.73 18.70
CA MET A 109 13.89 -3.73 18.13
C MET A 109 13.85 -5.04 18.93
N ARG A 110 14.83 -5.33 19.80
CA ARG A 110 14.92 -6.60 20.55
C ARG A 110 13.63 -7.03 21.27
N PRO A 111 12.86 -6.14 21.94
CA PRO A 111 11.58 -6.51 22.55
C PRO A 111 10.49 -6.91 21.54
N TYR A 112 10.65 -6.51 20.28
CA TYR A 112 9.75 -6.78 19.15
C TYR A 112 10.17 -8.00 18.32
N GLN A 113 11.09 -8.83 18.84
CA GLN A 113 11.51 -10.02 18.13
C GLN A 113 10.32 -10.95 17.79
N PRO A 114 10.32 -11.54 16.59
CA PRO A 114 9.37 -12.59 16.24
C PRO A 114 9.46 -13.76 17.23
N ASP A 115 8.34 -14.45 17.37
CA ASP A 115 8.38 -15.79 17.95
C ASP A 115 8.94 -16.75 16.88
N TYR A 116 10.15 -17.26 17.14
CA TYR A 116 10.84 -18.22 16.27
C TYR A 116 10.42 -19.68 16.52
N GLY A 117 9.42 -19.90 17.37
CA GLY A 117 8.79 -21.22 17.55
C GLY A 117 8.11 -21.74 16.28
N SER A 118 7.74 -23.01 16.31
CA SER A 118 6.99 -23.70 15.26
C SER A 118 5.61 -23.11 15.00
N ALA A 119 5.02 -23.41 13.84
CA ALA A 119 3.64 -23.04 13.54
C ALA A 119 2.64 -23.57 14.58
N ALA A 120 2.89 -24.76 15.14
CA ALA A 120 2.06 -25.32 16.20
C ALA A 120 2.20 -24.53 17.52
N GLU A 121 3.40 -24.08 17.88
CA GLU A 121 3.63 -23.20 19.04
C GLU A 121 2.99 -21.83 18.84
N TYR A 122 3.13 -21.26 17.65
CA TYR A 122 2.48 -20.01 17.30
C TYR A 122 0.96 -20.12 17.45
N LEU A 123 0.32 -21.14 16.87
CA LEU A 123 -1.12 -21.37 16.97
C LEU A 123 -1.56 -21.58 18.43
N ARG A 124 -0.78 -22.32 19.22
CA ARG A 124 -1.00 -22.42 20.68
C ARG A 124 -0.88 -21.07 21.37
N SER A 125 0.06 -20.22 21.00
CA SER A 125 0.19 -18.88 21.59
C SER A 125 -1.04 -18.00 21.35
N LEU A 126 -1.76 -18.21 20.24
CA LEU A 126 -3.00 -17.51 19.97
C LEU A 126 -4.11 -17.95 20.94
N THR A 127 -4.20 -19.23 21.32
CA THR A 127 -5.32 -19.71 22.18
C THR A 127 -5.36 -19.03 23.54
N TYR A 128 -4.21 -18.56 24.05
CA TYR A 128 -4.09 -17.91 25.35
C TYR A 128 -4.30 -16.37 25.32
N SER A 129 -4.47 -15.75 24.16
CA SER A 129 -4.68 -14.30 24.05
C SER A 129 -5.75 -13.96 23.01
N ARG A 130 -6.88 -13.43 23.48
CA ARG A 130 -7.98 -12.98 22.59
C ARG A 130 -7.53 -11.87 21.66
N LEU A 131 -6.65 -10.98 22.13
CA LEU A 131 -6.05 -9.94 21.29
C LEU A 131 -5.28 -10.53 20.11
N ARG A 132 -4.43 -11.54 20.36
CA ARG A 132 -3.65 -12.19 19.30
C ARG A 132 -4.55 -12.91 18.30
N GLN A 133 -5.60 -13.58 18.79
CA GLN A 133 -6.61 -14.23 17.95
C GLN A 133 -7.31 -13.21 17.03
N ALA A 134 -7.77 -12.10 17.59
CA ALA A 134 -8.46 -11.06 16.83
C ALA A 134 -7.56 -10.47 15.73
N VAL A 135 -6.33 -10.12 16.08
CA VAL A 135 -5.33 -9.60 15.12
C VAL A 135 -5.05 -10.65 14.03
N SER A 136 -4.69 -11.87 14.41
CA SER A 136 -4.35 -12.91 13.43
C SER A 136 -5.53 -13.28 12.52
N ALA A 137 -6.75 -13.37 13.06
CA ALA A 137 -7.94 -13.64 12.28
C ALA A 137 -8.27 -12.51 11.29
N ALA A 138 -8.17 -11.25 11.71
CA ALA A 138 -8.36 -10.09 10.85
C ALA A 138 -7.33 -10.06 9.72
N VAL A 139 -6.06 -10.33 10.05
CA VAL A 139 -4.96 -10.42 9.09
C VAL A 139 -5.24 -11.51 8.07
N MET A 140 -5.53 -12.74 8.50
CA MET A 140 -5.81 -13.86 7.61
C MET A 140 -6.97 -13.60 6.64
N LEU A 141 -8.02 -12.90 7.08
CA LEU A 141 -9.12 -12.50 6.20
C LEU A 141 -8.65 -11.61 5.04
N THR A 142 -7.70 -10.70 5.28
CA THR A 142 -7.17 -9.84 4.21
C THR A 142 -6.29 -10.59 3.20
N TYR A 143 -5.69 -11.72 3.60
CA TYR A 143 -5.00 -12.60 2.66
C TYR A 143 -5.95 -13.49 1.85
N GLN A 144 -7.11 -13.82 2.41
CA GLN A 144 -8.13 -14.61 1.72
C GLN A 144 -8.91 -13.75 0.73
N ASN A 145 -9.25 -12.52 1.13
CA ASN A 145 -10.01 -11.56 0.34
C ASN A 145 -9.12 -10.36 0.02
N VAL A 146 -8.23 -10.54 -0.94
CA VAL A 146 -7.22 -9.53 -1.30
C VAL A 146 -7.89 -8.28 -1.86
N ILE A 147 -7.53 -7.12 -1.30
CA ILE A 147 -7.82 -5.80 -1.88
C ILE A 147 -6.59 -5.40 -2.71
N GLU A 148 -6.67 -5.61 -4.02
CA GLU A 148 -5.51 -5.52 -4.92
C GLU A 148 -4.97 -4.10 -5.09
N ARG A 149 -5.86 -3.11 -5.08
CA ARG A 149 -5.52 -1.69 -5.25
C ARG A 149 -6.51 -0.78 -4.51
N PRO A 150 -6.10 0.45 -4.17
CA PRO A 150 -7.01 1.46 -3.64
C PRO A 150 -7.98 1.90 -4.75
N PRO A 151 -9.07 2.59 -4.38
CA PRO A 151 -9.93 3.22 -5.36
C PRO A 151 -9.19 4.25 -6.23
N THR A 152 -9.74 4.51 -7.42
CA THR A 152 -9.23 5.57 -8.29
C THR A 152 -9.46 6.94 -7.66
N MET A 153 -8.38 7.67 -7.40
CA MET A 153 -8.43 9.03 -6.85
C MET A 153 -8.26 10.11 -7.92
N GLU A 154 -7.96 9.77 -9.17
CA GLU A 154 -7.85 10.71 -10.29
C GLU A 154 -8.47 10.12 -11.56
N PHE A 155 -9.54 10.73 -12.06
CA PHE A 155 -10.26 10.32 -13.26
C PHE A 155 -9.76 11.15 -14.44
N VAL A 156 -8.85 10.56 -15.22
CA VAL A 156 -8.16 10.97 -16.48
C VAL A 156 -6.80 10.25 -16.60
N VAL A 157 -6.41 9.57 -15.52
CA VAL A 157 -5.26 8.70 -15.47
C VAL A 157 -5.73 7.27 -15.72
N GLY A 158 -5.20 6.63 -16.74
CA GLY A 158 -5.12 5.17 -16.77
C GLY A 158 -3.92 4.76 -15.92
N ARG A 159 -4.13 3.92 -14.91
CA ARG A 159 -3.05 3.17 -14.25
C ARG A 159 -3.10 1.74 -14.79
N SER A 160 -1.96 1.17 -15.18
CA SER A 160 -1.89 -0.27 -15.46
C SER A 160 -2.33 -1.07 -14.23
N ASP A 161 -2.90 -2.26 -14.41
CA ASP A 161 -3.28 -3.13 -13.28
C ASP A 161 -2.06 -3.77 -12.59
N GLU A 162 -0.89 -3.68 -13.21
CA GLU A 162 0.38 -4.24 -12.74
C GLU A 162 1.44 -3.15 -12.53
N TYR A 163 2.33 -3.37 -11.56
CA TYR A 163 3.53 -2.55 -11.34
C TYR A 163 4.41 -2.50 -12.62
N PRO A 164 4.99 -1.34 -13.03
CA PRO A 164 5.08 -0.05 -12.33
C PRO A 164 3.87 0.89 -12.49
N TYR A 165 2.62 0.40 -12.44
CA TYR A 165 1.38 1.20 -12.35
C TYR A 165 1.42 2.46 -13.23
N ASP A 166 1.85 2.30 -14.48
CA ASP A 166 2.20 3.42 -15.36
C ASP A 166 0.99 4.34 -15.49
N VAL A 167 1.21 5.62 -15.18
CA VAL A 167 0.19 6.66 -15.25
C VAL A 167 0.18 7.20 -16.67
N VAL A 168 -0.75 6.71 -17.49
CA VAL A 168 -1.02 7.30 -18.80
C VAL A 168 -2.09 8.37 -18.62
N ARG A 169 -1.70 9.63 -18.82
CA ARG A 169 -2.64 10.75 -18.91
C ARG A 169 -3.01 10.95 -20.37
N TYR A 170 -4.27 10.79 -20.69
CA TYR A 170 -4.82 11.11 -22.01
C TYR A 170 -5.75 12.30 -21.90
N PHE A 171 -5.81 13.07 -22.98
CA PHE A 171 -6.78 14.14 -23.11
C PHE A 171 -8.13 13.56 -23.51
N LEU A 172 -9.17 13.89 -22.76
CA LEU A 172 -10.57 13.68 -23.14
C LEU A 172 -11.23 15.05 -23.34
N THR A 173 -12.16 15.14 -24.29
CA THR A 173 -13.05 16.30 -24.32
C THR A 173 -13.96 16.27 -23.09
N PRO A 174 -14.52 17.41 -22.64
CA PRO A 174 -15.46 17.41 -21.52
C PRO A 174 -16.71 16.53 -21.72
N VAL A 175 -17.08 16.26 -22.97
CA VAL A 175 -18.20 15.35 -23.31
C VAL A 175 -17.75 13.90 -23.10
N ASP A 176 -16.69 13.47 -23.78
CA ASP A 176 -16.16 12.10 -23.65
C ASP A 176 -15.79 11.77 -22.20
N PHE A 177 -15.24 12.76 -21.47
CA PHE A 177 -14.90 12.61 -20.06
C PHE A 177 -16.12 12.27 -19.21
N ARG A 178 -17.27 12.92 -19.42
CA ARG A 178 -18.49 12.64 -18.65
C ARG A 178 -19.02 11.25 -18.95
N ASP A 179 -19.05 10.88 -20.22
CA ASP A 179 -19.55 9.58 -20.68
C ASP A 179 -18.71 8.43 -20.10
N GLU A 180 -17.38 8.59 -20.07
CA GLU A 180 -16.50 7.62 -19.43
C GLU A 180 -16.57 7.63 -17.90
N LEU A 181 -16.72 8.82 -17.30
CA LEU A 181 -16.72 8.98 -15.84
C LEU A 181 -17.86 8.21 -15.19
N GLU A 182 -19.06 8.23 -15.75
CA GLU A 182 -20.23 7.54 -15.19
C GLU A 182 -19.97 6.04 -15.02
N ASN A 183 -19.52 5.39 -16.09
CA ASN A 183 -19.20 3.96 -16.09
C ASN A 183 -18.09 3.63 -15.09
N ARG A 184 -17.03 4.45 -15.05
CA ARG A 184 -15.91 4.26 -14.11
C ARG A 184 -16.36 4.41 -12.66
N LEU A 185 -17.23 5.38 -12.35
CA LEU A 185 -17.74 5.58 -10.99
C LEU A 185 -18.55 4.37 -10.52
N VAL A 186 -19.37 3.76 -11.39
CA VAL A 186 -20.12 2.53 -11.07
C VAL A 186 -19.17 1.37 -10.74
N ASP A 187 -18.15 1.16 -11.57
CA ASP A 187 -17.16 0.10 -11.34
C ASP A 187 -16.33 0.32 -10.06
N GLU A 188 -15.94 1.56 -9.79
CA GLU A 188 -15.22 1.94 -8.58
C GLU A 188 -16.08 1.78 -7.32
N GLN A 189 -17.35 2.20 -7.35
CA GLN A 189 -18.28 1.99 -6.24
C GLN A 189 -18.48 0.50 -5.93
N ARG A 190 -18.64 -0.34 -6.97
CA ARG A 190 -18.75 -1.80 -6.79
C ARG A 190 -17.50 -2.37 -6.11
N ARG A 191 -16.31 -1.95 -6.53
CA ARG A 191 -15.03 -2.37 -5.92
C ARG A 191 -14.88 -1.86 -4.49
N ALA A 192 -15.17 -0.58 -4.25
CA ALA A 192 -15.15 0.03 -2.93
C ALA A 192 -16.09 -0.71 -1.95
N ALA A 193 -17.31 -1.04 -2.39
CA ALA A 193 -18.26 -1.81 -1.59
C ALA A 193 -17.76 -3.22 -1.28
N ALA A 194 -17.05 -3.88 -2.22
CA ALA A 194 -16.44 -5.18 -1.96
C ALA A 194 -15.31 -5.11 -0.92
N ALA A 195 -14.41 -4.12 -1.05
CA ALA A 195 -13.35 -3.87 -0.09
C ALA A 195 -13.90 -3.55 1.31
N LEU A 196 -14.96 -2.72 1.39
CA LEU A 196 -15.62 -2.37 2.64
C LEU A 196 -16.18 -3.61 3.36
N ARG A 197 -16.82 -4.54 2.64
CA ARG A 197 -17.30 -5.80 3.22
C ARG A 197 -16.18 -6.62 3.84
N THR A 198 -15.02 -6.72 3.18
CA THR A 198 -13.85 -7.40 3.73
C THR A 198 -13.33 -6.72 4.98
N ILE A 199 -13.26 -5.39 4.98
CA ILE A 199 -12.83 -4.60 6.13
C ILE A 199 -13.81 -4.78 7.31
N ASP A 200 -15.12 -4.79 7.05
CA ASP A 200 -16.14 -5.03 8.07
C ASP A 200 -16.00 -6.41 8.72
N GLN A 201 -15.76 -7.45 7.92
CA GLN A 201 -15.53 -8.81 8.41
C GLN A 201 -14.26 -8.89 9.28
N ALA A 202 -13.21 -8.16 8.90
CA ALA A 202 -11.98 -8.07 9.68
C ALA A 202 -12.18 -7.29 10.98
N LEU A 203 -12.88 -6.15 10.94
CA LEU A 203 -13.25 -5.36 12.13
C LEU A 203 -14.13 -6.15 13.09
N ALA A 204 -15.00 -7.02 12.58
CA ALA A 204 -15.84 -7.88 13.39
C ALA A 204 -15.04 -8.79 14.33
N LYS A 205 -13.78 -9.13 13.98
CA LYS A 205 -12.90 -9.94 14.85
C LYS A 205 -12.48 -9.25 16.14
N PHE A 206 -12.69 -7.93 16.24
CA PHE A 206 -12.39 -7.14 17.42
C PHE A 206 -13.63 -6.75 18.24
N ARG A 207 -14.83 -7.24 17.88
CA ARG A 207 -16.10 -6.87 18.55
C ARG A 207 -16.34 -7.64 19.85
N ASP A 208 -15.75 -8.82 19.99
CA ASP A 208 -16.05 -9.72 21.10
C ASP A 208 -15.19 -9.42 22.33
N GLY A 209 -15.81 -8.84 23.35
CA GLY A 209 -15.19 -8.57 24.64
C GLY A 209 -14.40 -7.25 24.70
N ASP A 210 -13.84 -6.96 25.88
CA ASP A 210 -13.10 -5.73 26.14
C ASP A 210 -11.66 -5.84 25.62
N MET A 211 -11.47 -5.47 24.36
CA MET A 211 -10.15 -5.48 23.72
C MET A 211 -9.13 -4.54 24.39
N GLU A 212 -9.56 -3.47 25.07
CA GLU A 212 -8.64 -2.59 25.80
C GLU A 212 -8.17 -3.23 27.12
N ALA A 213 -9.00 -4.05 27.77
CA ALA A 213 -8.54 -4.90 28.86
C ALA A 213 -7.54 -5.96 28.36
N GLU A 214 -7.81 -6.60 27.23
CA GLU A 214 -6.88 -7.57 26.61
C GLU A 214 -5.56 -6.90 26.21
N TYR A 215 -5.60 -5.68 25.64
CA TYR A 215 -4.42 -4.87 25.33
C TYR A 215 -3.54 -4.61 26.55
N ARG A 216 -4.14 -4.25 27.70
CA ARG A 216 -3.43 -4.01 28.96
C ARG A 216 -2.79 -5.28 29.54
N ARG A 217 -3.38 -6.44 29.29
CA ARG A 217 -2.86 -7.75 29.74
C ARG A 217 -1.75 -8.28 28.84
N GLU A 218 -1.73 -7.90 27.57
CA GLU A 218 -0.73 -8.35 26.60
C GLU A 218 0.66 -7.83 26.99
N ARG A 219 1.59 -8.76 27.22
CA ARG A 219 2.96 -8.44 27.65
C ARG A 219 3.90 -8.22 26.48
N SER A 220 3.57 -8.75 25.30
CA SER A 220 4.40 -8.58 24.12
C SER A 220 4.19 -7.19 23.51
N PRO A 221 5.22 -6.32 23.46
CA PRO A 221 5.10 -5.02 22.83
C PRO A 221 4.81 -5.16 21.32
N ARG A 222 5.34 -6.22 20.69
CA ARG A 222 5.05 -6.60 19.30
C ARG A 222 3.55 -6.79 19.05
N TRP A 223 2.88 -7.57 19.90
CA TRP A 223 1.44 -7.83 19.75
C TRP A 223 0.58 -6.59 20.05
N ARG A 224 1.00 -5.76 21.01
CA ARG A 224 0.37 -4.45 21.25
C ARG A 224 0.50 -3.52 20.04
N ALA A 225 1.70 -3.42 19.46
CA ALA A 225 1.93 -2.62 18.26
C ALA A 225 1.10 -3.14 17.06
N TRP A 226 1.05 -4.46 16.87
CA TRP A 226 0.21 -5.08 15.86
C TRP A 226 -1.28 -4.81 16.06
N TYR A 227 -1.77 -4.86 17.30
CA TYR A 227 -3.17 -4.56 17.61
C TYR A 227 -3.53 -3.12 17.21
N ASP A 228 -2.76 -2.14 17.69
CA ASP A 228 -3.01 -0.73 17.43
C ASP A 228 -2.94 -0.41 15.94
N LEU A 229 -1.91 -0.93 15.25
CA LEU A 229 -1.74 -0.72 13.83
C LEU A 229 -2.87 -1.39 13.03
N THR A 230 -3.18 -2.65 13.31
CA THR A 230 -4.16 -3.43 12.53
C THR A 230 -5.56 -2.85 12.69
N ARG A 231 -6.02 -2.69 13.93
CA ARG A 231 -7.37 -2.17 14.20
C ARG A 231 -7.48 -0.70 13.79
N GLY A 232 -6.44 0.10 14.05
CA GLY A 232 -6.39 1.51 13.63
C GLY A 232 -6.49 1.67 12.11
N ARG A 233 -5.71 0.90 11.33
CA ARG A 233 -5.75 0.96 9.86
C ARG A 233 -7.07 0.43 9.29
N LEU A 234 -7.64 -0.63 9.86
CA LEU A 234 -8.95 -1.13 9.43
C LEU A 234 -10.05 -0.09 9.63
N LEU A 235 -10.08 0.60 10.79
CA LEU A 235 -11.04 1.67 11.05
C LEU A 235 -10.83 2.87 10.13
N ALA A 236 -9.57 3.29 9.91
CA ALA A 236 -9.24 4.38 9.00
C ALA A 236 -9.73 4.07 7.57
N ASN A 237 -9.45 2.87 7.07
CA ASN A 237 -9.86 2.46 5.74
C ASN A 237 -11.37 2.30 5.61
N HIS A 238 -12.05 1.78 6.64
CA HIS A 238 -13.51 1.72 6.67
C HIS A 238 -14.13 3.11 6.45
N VAL A 239 -13.64 4.13 7.19
CA VAL A 239 -14.10 5.52 7.01
C VAL A 239 -13.78 6.04 5.61
N ARG A 240 -12.56 5.83 5.08
CA ARG A 240 -12.20 6.29 3.73
C ARG A 240 -13.09 5.65 2.64
N TYR A 241 -13.38 4.35 2.73
CA TYR A 241 -14.26 3.68 1.77
C TYR A 241 -15.71 4.19 1.84
N LEU A 242 -16.21 4.52 3.04
CA LEU A 242 -17.53 5.16 3.18
C LEU A 242 -17.54 6.57 2.58
N GLU A 243 -16.56 7.41 2.91
CA GLU A 243 -16.41 8.75 2.35
C GLU A 243 -16.30 8.71 0.82
N TYR A 244 -15.55 7.74 0.29
CA TYR A 244 -15.40 7.54 -1.15
C TYR A 244 -16.74 7.21 -1.80
N GLY A 245 -17.51 6.28 -1.22
CA GLY A 245 -18.85 5.96 -1.69
C GLY A 245 -19.76 7.18 -1.74
N VAL A 246 -19.79 7.97 -0.65
CA VAL A 246 -20.57 9.21 -0.57
C VAL A 246 -20.14 10.21 -1.65
N VAL A 247 -18.84 10.41 -1.83
CA VAL A 247 -18.30 11.33 -2.85
C VAL A 247 -18.65 10.87 -4.26
N CYS A 248 -18.51 9.58 -4.58
CA CYS A 248 -18.92 9.05 -5.88
C CYS A 248 -20.41 9.24 -6.14
N SER A 249 -21.26 8.99 -5.14
CA SER A 249 -22.70 9.25 -5.26
C SER A 249 -23.02 10.73 -5.44
N LEU A 250 -22.30 11.63 -4.76
CA LEU A 250 -22.46 13.07 -4.96
C LEU A 250 -22.06 13.49 -6.38
N ILE A 251 -21.00 12.92 -6.95
CA ILE A 251 -20.57 13.21 -8.33
C ILE A 251 -21.62 12.72 -9.34
N GLN A 252 -22.27 11.58 -9.08
CA GLN A 252 -23.33 11.03 -9.94
C GLN A 252 -24.64 11.83 -9.82
N GLN A 253 -25.04 12.19 -8.59
CA GLN A 253 -26.28 12.92 -8.33
C GLN A 253 -26.18 14.39 -8.73
N ALA A 254 -25.03 15.01 -8.49
CA ALA A 254 -24.76 16.33 -8.97
C ALA A 254 -24.41 16.25 -10.46
N GLY A 255 -25.34 16.64 -11.33
CA GLY A 255 -25.00 17.11 -12.68
C GLY A 255 -24.06 18.35 -12.69
N GLY A 256 -23.44 18.69 -11.55
CA GLY A 256 -22.71 19.91 -11.23
C GLY A 256 -21.20 19.85 -11.47
N LEU A 257 -20.73 18.92 -12.30
CA LEU A 257 -19.43 19.12 -12.94
C LEU A 257 -19.56 20.30 -13.89
N ARG A 258 -18.69 21.31 -13.72
CA ARG A 258 -18.67 22.48 -14.60
C ARG A 258 -18.56 22.03 -16.06
N PRO A 259 -19.25 22.66 -17.03
CA PRO A 259 -19.30 22.22 -18.44
C PRO A 259 -17.94 21.84 -19.04
N GLU A 260 -16.90 22.59 -18.70
CA GLU A 260 -15.53 22.46 -19.17
C GLU A 260 -14.68 21.40 -18.46
N THR A 261 -15.17 20.83 -17.35
CA THR A 261 -14.43 19.84 -16.56
C THR A 261 -14.15 18.60 -17.40
N ASN A 262 -12.88 18.29 -17.58
CA ASN A 262 -12.40 17.06 -18.20
C ASN A 262 -11.37 16.32 -17.34
N ARG A 263 -11.26 16.67 -16.05
CA ARG A 263 -10.41 16.02 -15.05
C ARG A 263 -11.05 16.15 -13.67
N LEU A 264 -11.08 15.04 -12.94
CA LEU A 264 -11.56 15.00 -11.56
C LEU A 264 -10.49 14.40 -10.66
N ILE A 265 -10.17 15.09 -9.56
CA ILE A 265 -9.20 14.61 -8.58
C ILE A 265 -9.86 14.57 -7.21
N LEU A 266 -9.66 13.47 -6.50
CA LEU A 266 -10.13 13.25 -5.15
C LEU A 266 -8.94 13.39 -4.20
N HIS A 267 -8.99 14.39 -3.32
CA HIS A 267 -7.90 14.68 -2.39
C HIS A 267 -8.29 14.38 -0.94
N PRO A 268 -7.34 13.95 -0.09
CA PRO A 268 -7.56 13.88 1.35
C PRO A 268 -8.07 15.20 1.90
N SER A 269 -9.05 15.13 2.80
CA SER A 269 -9.68 16.28 3.43
C SER A 269 -9.85 16.02 4.93
N PRO A 270 -9.63 17.03 5.80
CA PRO A 270 -9.93 16.91 7.22
C PRO A 270 -11.43 16.80 7.50
N ASN A 271 -12.28 17.19 6.55
CA ASN A 271 -13.73 17.22 6.71
C ASN A 271 -14.35 15.90 6.24
N LEU A 272 -15.06 15.23 7.16
CA LEU A 272 -15.89 14.06 6.88
C LEU A 272 -17.31 14.50 6.48
N ARG A 273 -17.90 13.81 5.51
CA ARG A 273 -19.30 13.97 5.06
C ARG A 273 -20.22 12.87 5.58
N THR A 274 -19.64 11.83 6.17
CA THR A 274 -20.34 10.66 6.72
C THR A 274 -21.00 10.96 8.07
N ASP A 275 -21.69 9.96 8.59
CA ASP A 275 -22.49 10.03 9.80
C ASP A 275 -21.68 10.07 11.11
N SER A 276 -22.38 10.26 12.23
CA SER A 276 -21.78 10.27 13.57
C SER A 276 -21.05 8.96 13.95
N VAL A 277 -21.45 7.83 13.36
CA VAL A 277 -20.80 6.53 13.57
C VAL A 277 -19.41 6.54 12.94
N SER A 278 -19.30 7.01 11.71
CA SER A 278 -18.04 7.15 10.98
C SER A 278 -17.09 8.13 11.66
N VAL A 279 -17.61 9.22 12.23
CA VAL A 279 -16.82 10.16 13.04
C VAL A 279 -16.22 9.48 14.28
N LYS A 280 -16.99 8.64 14.99
CA LYS A 280 -16.47 7.87 16.14
C LYS A 280 -15.41 6.85 15.71
N MET A 281 -15.61 6.18 14.58
CA MET A 281 -14.61 5.26 14.02
C MET A 281 -13.32 5.98 13.63
N ALA A 282 -13.43 7.17 13.04
CA ALA A 282 -12.28 8.03 12.72
C ALA A 282 -11.50 8.47 13.97
N GLN A 283 -12.21 8.85 15.03
CA GLN A 283 -11.60 9.21 16.31
C GLN A 283 -10.88 8.02 16.94
N GLU A 284 -11.50 6.84 16.94
CA GLU A 284 -10.88 5.61 17.46
C GLU A 284 -9.67 5.18 16.62
N ALA A 285 -9.75 5.26 15.29
CA ALA A 285 -8.62 5.02 14.39
C ALA A 285 -7.45 5.94 14.75
N LYS A 286 -7.71 7.24 14.88
CA LYS A 286 -6.70 8.24 15.25
C LYS A 286 -6.10 7.92 16.62
N ARG A 287 -6.92 7.57 17.63
CA ARG A 287 -6.46 7.21 18.98
C ARG A 287 -5.49 6.02 18.94
N LEU A 288 -5.88 4.93 18.29
CA LEU A 288 -5.09 3.69 18.19
C LEU A 288 -3.78 3.92 17.43
N LEU A 289 -3.84 4.57 16.26
CA LEU A 289 -2.64 4.85 15.46
C LEU A 289 -1.70 5.81 16.19
N THR A 290 -2.23 6.83 16.88
CA THR A 290 -1.41 7.75 17.69
C THR A 290 -0.76 7.00 18.85
N ARG A 291 -1.47 6.07 19.51
CA ARG A 291 -0.89 5.20 20.54
C ARG A 291 0.22 4.32 19.94
N CYS A 292 0.02 3.76 18.76
CA CYS A 292 1.03 2.97 18.05
C CYS A 292 2.33 3.75 17.85
N VAL A 293 2.23 4.98 17.34
CA VAL A 293 3.39 5.88 17.13
C VAL A 293 4.08 6.20 18.46
N LYS A 294 3.30 6.58 19.49
CA LYS A 294 3.83 7.06 20.76
C LYS A 294 4.46 5.95 21.61
N GLU A 295 3.85 4.77 21.65
CA GLU A 295 4.30 3.66 22.49
C GLU A 295 5.38 2.79 21.82
N ASN A 296 5.53 2.88 20.50
CA ASN A 296 6.48 2.06 19.74
C ASN A 296 7.41 2.90 18.84
N PRO A 297 8.05 3.97 19.36
CA PRO A 297 8.89 4.86 18.55
C PRO A 297 10.04 4.11 17.90
N ASP A 298 10.49 4.59 16.74
CA ASP A 298 11.60 4.01 15.98
C ASP A 298 11.41 2.52 15.62
N THR A 299 10.16 2.13 15.36
CA THR A 299 9.80 0.79 14.88
C THR A 299 9.01 0.84 13.57
N PRO A 300 8.98 -0.25 12.77
CA PRO A 300 8.15 -0.31 11.57
C PRO A 300 6.67 0.04 11.83
N TRP A 301 6.12 -0.39 12.97
CA TRP A 301 4.73 -0.14 13.33
C TRP A 301 4.43 1.35 13.49
N ALA A 302 5.30 2.10 14.17
CA ALA A 302 5.13 3.54 14.31
C ALA A 302 5.20 4.26 12.95
N TYR A 303 6.12 3.89 12.07
CA TYR A 303 6.20 4.52 10.75
C TYR A 303 4.96 4.21 9.90
N LEU A 304 4.50 2.96 9.90
CA LEU A 304 3.26 2.55 9.22
C LEU A 304 2.04 3.30 9.79
N ALA A 305 1.94 3.43 11.10
CA ALA A 305 0.86 4.18 11.74
C ALA A 305 0.92 5.68 11.43
N GLN A 306 2.13 6.27 11.42
CA GLN A 306 2.33 7.67 11.08
C GLN A 306 1.90 7.95 9.64
N TRP A 307 2.26 7.09 8.69
CA TRP A 307 1.84 7.25 7.29
C TRP A 307 0.32 7.22 7.11
N GLU A 308 -0.38 6.42 7.91
CA GLU A 308 -1.83 6.39 7.91
C GLU A 308 -2.42 7.70 8.49
N LEU A 309 -1.79 8.27 9.53
CA LEU A 309 -2.18 9.52 10.19
C LEU A 309 -1.88 10.77 9.37
N ASP A 310 -0.83 10.75 8.56
CA ASP A 310 -0.42 11.86 7.69
C ASP A 310 -1.49 12.18 6.62
N GLN A 311 -2.37 11.22 6.34
CA GLN A 311 -3.42 11.34 5.34
C GLN A 311 -4.79 11.49 6.01
N PRO A 312 -5.43 12.67 5.92
CA PRO A 312 -6.80 12.86 6.38
C PRO A 312 -7.77 11.81 5.84
N LEU A 313 -8.84 11.52 6.60
CA LEU A 313 -9.79 10.44 6.27
C LEU A 313 -10.93 10.88 5.34
N GLY A 314 -11.25 12.18 5.31
CA GLY A 314 -12.27 12.71 4.41
C GLY A 314 -11.77 12.86 2.98
N ILE A 315 -12.68 13.10 2.04
CA ILE A 315 -12.34 13.23 0.62
C ILE A 315 -12.95 14.52 0.07
N ALA A 316 -12.12 15.41 -0.48
CA ALA A 316 -12.55 16.59 -1.23
C ALA A 316 -12.49 16.33 -2.73
N ILE A 317 -13.35 17.03 -3.47
CA ILE A 317 -13.46 16.93 -4.93
C ILE A 317 -12.81 18.17 -5.54
N GLU A 318 -11.82 17.98 -6.40
CA GLU A 318 -11.23 19.01 -7.25
C GLU A 318 -11.60 18.75 -8.72
N GLN A 319 -12.18 19.75 -9.36
CA GLN A 319 -12.48 19.74 -10.79
C GLN A 319 -11.42 20.57 -11.53
N ALA A 320 -10.84 20.02 -12.59
CA ALA A 320 -9.81 20.67 -13.38
C ALA A 320 -10.10 20.57 -14.89
N VAL A 321 -9.40 21.42 -15.65
CA VAL A 321 -9.41 21.42 -17.11
C VAL A 321 -8.00 21.15 -17.61
N ILE A 322 -7.82 20.08 -18.37
CA ILE A 322 -6.62 19.79 -19.14
C ILE A 322 -6.77 20.50 -20.49
N PRO A 323 -5.86 21.41 -20.88
CA PRO A 323 -5.91 22.03 -22.19
C PRO A 323 -5.67 20.99 -23.28
N ARG A 324 -6.30 21.20 -24.44
CA ARG A 324 -6.07 20.34 -25.61
C ARG A 324 -4.57 20.36 -25.96
N PRO A 325 -3.93 19.20 -26.19
CA PRO A 325 -2.54 19.15 -26.62
C PRO A 325 -2.32 20.04 -27.86
N ALA A 326 -1.30 20.87 -27.84
CA ALA A 326 -0.91 21.62 -29.02
C ALA A 326 -0.53 20.64 -30.12
N ASN A 327 -1.02 20.90 -31.34
CA ASN A 327 -0.77 20.05 -32.50
C ASN A 327 0.69 20.26 -32.97
N THR A 328 1.68 19.81 -32.19
CA THR A 328 3.10 19.94 -32.53
C THR A 328 3.51 18.84 -33.50
N LEU A 329 2.87 18.80 -34.67
CA LEU A 329 3.52 18.27 -35.87
C LEU A 329 4.39 19.38 -36.45
N ARG A 330 5.47 19.74 -35.75
CA ARG A 330 6.59 20.37 -36.44
C ARG A 330 7.31 19.21 -37.11
N ALA A 331 7.00 18.98 -38.39
CA ALA A 331 7.76 18.05 -39.21
C ALA A 331 9.25 18.36 -39.00
N PRO A 332 10.11 17.35 -38.76
CA PRO A 332 11.54 17.60 -38.69
C PRO A 332 11.94 18.29 -40.00
N ALA A 333 12.54 19.47 -39.89
CA ALA A 333 13.08 20.16 -41.05
C ALA A 333 14.12 19.22 -41.66
N VAL A 334 13.77 18.59 -42.78
CA VAL A 334 14.70 17.77 -43.54
C VAL A 334 15.83 18.71 -43.98
N PRO A 335 17.08 18.49 -43.54
CA PRO A 335 18.18 19.26 -44.07
C PRO A 335 18.24 18.99 -45.56
N ALA A 336 18.33 20.04 -46.38
CA ALA A 336 18.56 19.89 -47.81
C ALA A 336 19.89 19.14 -48.02
N VAL A 337 19.81 17.85 -48.35
CA VAL A 337 20.99 17.03 -48.66
C VAL A 337 21.45 17.42 -50.06
N GLY A 338 22.47 18.28 -50.12
CA GLY A 338 23.30 18.44 -51.30
C GLY A 338 24.29 17.28 -51.44
N GLY A 339 24.50 16.83 -52.67
CA GLY A 339 25.70 16.09 -53.07
C GLY A 339 25.65 14.58 -52.88
N SER A 340 25.30 13.88 -53.95
CA SER A 340 25.54 12.44 -54.10
C SER A 340 27.03 12.11 -54.12
N GLN A 341 27.50 11.29 -53.19
CA GLN A 341 28.70 10.46 -53.40
C GLN A 341 28.29 8.99 -53.37
N ARG A 342 28.39 8.35 -54.54
CA ARG A 342 28.27 6.89 -54.68
C ARG A 342 29.51 6.23 -54.08
N VAL A 343 29.32 5.42 -53.05
CA VAL A 343 30.35 4.47 -52.60
C VAL A 343 30.00 3.10 -53.17
N ASN A 344 30.85 2.58 -54.05
CA ASN A 344 30.76 1.22 -54.57
C ASN A 344 31.33 0.25 -53.53
N LEU A 345 30.56 -0.78 -53.17
CA LEU A 345 31.06 -1.92 -52.40
C LEU A 345 31.58 -3.01 -53.35
N PRO A 346 32.70 -3.70 -53.03
CA PRO A 346 33.18 -4.82 -53.83
C PRO A 346 32.31 -6.06 -53.62
N ARG A 347 32.05 -6.78 -54.71
CA ARG A 347 31.33 -8.06 -54.69
C ARG A 347 32.31 -9.19 -54.36
N LEU A 348 31.81 -10.19 -53.61
CA LEU A 348 32.47 -11.48 -53.39
C LEU A 348 32.72 -12.23 -54.70
#